data_AF-A0A968LCF6-F1
#
_entry.id   AF-A0A968LCF6-F1
#
_cell.length_a   1.000
_cell.length_b   1.000
_cell.length_c   1.000
_cell.angle_alpha   90.00
_cell.angle_beta   90.00
_cell.angle_gamma   90.00
#
_symmetry.space_group_name_H-M   'P 1'
#
loop_
_entity.id
_entity.type
_entity.pdbx_description
1 polymer ?
#
loop_
_entity_poly.entity_id
_entity_poly.type
_entity_poly.pdbx_seq_one_letter_code
_entity_poly.pdbx_strand_id
1 'polypeptide(L)'
;MQAIRSDITAANPDLQFSFRESIEPVYRELVALLLETPDTATKSDSVVIPQPSQENLDRARQIIELLQLAELDNFFRAACVDANPEQIDLVDENASIFYSILLGDRLEVIFAQKDEPLRYQSVEVSQTDLKVALTFIQNYVTRGGQEVRSGGGVALAPRPLPGQDPKTRLERFWINSEQMYDWLVAPFETYLTEDETLVFVLDGILRSIPMSVLYDGEQYLIEKYSVALTPGLQLLDPEPLQRQELSALTGGISEEVRDEMRDFDALPFVENELQRIQDTLQDLEDTSSEKLLNKEFLSTDLQARIQAVPFSVVHLATHGQFSSREEETFLLTWDMSSTSTN
;
A
#
# COMPACT_ATOMS: atom_id res chain seq x y z
N MET A 1 22.65 0.34 -19.04
CA MET A 1 21.85 1.58 -18.95
C MET A 1 21.97 2.32 -17.61
N GLN A 2 22.73 1.84 -16.62
CA GLN A 2 22.95 2.56 -15.35
C GLN A 2 23.87 3.79 -15.47
N ALA A 3 24.80 3.82 -16.45
CA ALA A 3 25.85 4.83 -16.51
C ALA A 3 25.46 6.18 -17.17
N ILE A 4 24.25 6.32 -17.72
CA ILE A 4 23.83 7.55 -18.43
C ILE A 4 23.00 8.48 -17.51
N ARG A 5 22.64 8.02 -16.30
CA ARG A 5 21.63 8.67 -15.45
C ARG A 5 22.18 9.65 -14.41
N SER A 6 23.50 9.69 -14.18
CA SER A 6 24.10 10.48 -13.09
C SER A 6 24.07 12.00 -13.30
N ASP A 7 23.95 12.47 -14.54
CA ASP A 7 24.22 13.88 -14.88
C ASP A 7 22.96 14.75 -15.05
N ILE A 8 21.76 14.18 -14.96
CA ILE A 8 20.52 14.88 -15.35
C ILE A 8 19.63 15.26 -14.14
N THR A 9 19.84 14.68 -12.96
CA THR A 9 18.86 14.73 -11.86
C THR A 9 19.21 15.74 -10.76
N ALA A 10 19.32 17.02 -11.11
CA ALA A 10 19.24 18.10 -10.13
C ALA A 10 18.48 19.30 -10.72
N ALA A 11 17.25 19.52 -10.23
CA ALA A 11 16.50 20.77 -10.32
C ALA A 11 15.67 21.10 -11.59
N ASN A 12 15.03 20.14 -12.28
CA ASN A 12 14.02 20.50 -13.29
C ASN A 12 12.67 19.73 -13.18
N PRO A 13 11.52 20.40 -12.91
CA PRO A 13 10.19 19.78 -12.99
C PRO A 13 9.83 19.21 -14.37
N ASP A 14 10.52 19.62 -15.45
CA ASP A 14 10.37 19.01 -16.78
C ASP A 14 10.77 17.52 -16.81
N LEU A 15 11.57 17.05 -15.85
CA LEU A 15 12.00 15.64 -15.76
C LEU A 15 10.89 14.70 -15.25
N GLN A 16 9.99 15.17 -14.38
CA GLN A 16 8.85 14.35 -13.91
C GLN A 16 7.84 14.10 -15.04
N PHE A 17 7.62 15.10 -15.90
CA PHE A 17 6.82 14.95 -17.13
C PHE A 17 7.54 14.04 -18.14
N SER A 18 8.84 14.23 -18.35
CA SER A 18 9.65 13.36 -19.21
C SER A 18 9.59 11.90 -18.75
N PHE A 19 9.61 11.61 -17.45
CA PHE A 19 9.55 10.24 -16.96
C PHE A 19 8.25 9.53 -17.37
N ARG A 20 7.09 10.14 -17.09
CA ARG A 20 5.78 9.56 -17.44
C ARG A 20 5.54 9.47 -18.95
N GLU A 21 6.04 10.43 -19.72
CA GLU A 21 5.81 10.47 -21.17
C GLU A 21 6.83 9.68 -22.00
N SER A 22 8.04 9.45 -21.48
CA SER A 22 9.13 8.85 -22.28
C SER A 22 9.84 7.66 -21.66
N ILE A 23 9.83 7.50 -20.34
CA ILE A 23 10.56 6.42 -19.66
C ILE A 23 9.59 5.30 -19.29
N GLU A 24 8.55 5.60 -18.53
CA GLU A 24 7.53 4.62 -18.11
C GLU A 24 6.94 3.81 -19.27
N PRO A 25 6.58 4.40 -20.44
CA PRO A 25 6.05 3.64 -21.57
C PRO A 25 7.02 2.57 -22.08
N VAL A 26 8.33 2.81 -22.03
CA VAL A 26 9.34 1.84 -22.49
C VAL A 26 9.39 0.61 -21.59
N TYR A 27 9.26 0.79 -20.27
CA TYR A 27 9.17 -0.32 -19.33
C TYR A 27 7.90 -1.13 -19.59
N ARG A 28 6.76 -0.45 -19.73
CA ARG A 28 5.46 -1.09 -19.96
C ARG A 28 5.38 -1.83 -21.29
N GLU A 29 5.91 -1.27 -22.37
CA GLU A 29 6.00 -1.93 -23.68
C GLU A 29 6.86 -3.20 -23.62
N LEU A 30 8.00 -3.15 -22.93
CA LEU A 30 8.84 -4.33 -22.76
C LEU A 30 8.14 -5.43 -21.94
N VAL A 31 7.46 -5.06 -20.86
CA VAL A 31 6.66 -6.01 -20.06
C VAL A 31 5.53 -6.60 -20.90
N ALA A 32 4.81 -5.78 -21.66
CA ALA A 32 3.76 -6.24 -22.55
C ALA A 32 4.27 -7.29 -23.56
N LEU A 33 5.44 -7.05 -24.17
CA LEU A 33 6.07 -8.01 -25.09
C LEU A 33 6.53 -9.30 -24.42
N LEU A 34 6.96 -9.24 -23.16
CA LEU A 34 7.35 -10.45 -22.41
C LEU A 34 6.14 -11.31 -22.04
N LEU A 35 5.02 -10.66 -21.71
CA LEU A 35 3.77 -11.30 -21.32
C LEU A 35 2.86 -11.63 -22.51
N GLU A 36 3.23 -11.21 -23.72
CA GLU A 36 2.56 -11.63 -24.95
C GLU A 36 2.69 -13.14 -25.13
N THR A 37 1.55 -13.78 -25.33
CA THR A 37 1.51 -15.21 -25.63
C THR A 37 1.30 -15.39 -27.14
N PRO A 38 2.11 -16.24 -27.80
CA PRO A 38 1.94 -16.47 -29.22
C PRO A 38 0.57 -17.09 -29.50
N ASP A 39 -0.10 -16.55 -30.51
CA ASP A 39 -1.45 -16.90 -30.94
C ASP A 39 -1.47 -18.29 -31.62
N THR A 40 -1.10 -19.34 -30.89
CA THR A 40 -1.13 -20.73 -31.38
C THR A 40 -2.40 -21.41 -30.95
N ALA A 41 -3.55 -20.83 -31.29
CA ALA A 41 -4.84 -21.49 -31.26
C ALA A 41 -4.90 -22.59 -32.34
N THR A 42 -4.19 -23.70 -32.12
CA THR A 42 -4.50 -24.95 -32.82
C THR A 42 -5.51 -25.72 -32.00
N LYS A 43 -6.70 -25.87 -32.57
CA LYS A 43 -7.83 -26.66 -32.06
C LYS A 43 -7.35 -28.07 -31.70
N SER A 44 -7.07 -28.31 -30.43
CA SER A 44 -6.91 -29.63 -29.85
C SER A 44 -7.74 -29.65 -28.56
N ASP A 45 -8.37 -30.79 -28.28
CA ASP A 45 -9.44 -30.98 -27.27
C ASP A 45 -8.99 -30.85 -25.80
N SER A 46 -7.94 -30.06 -25.56
CA SER A 46 -7.49 -29.61 -24.25
C SER A 46 -7.17 -28.13 -24.41
N VAL A 47 -8.01 -27.27 -23.84
CA VAL A 47 -7.84 -25.81 -23.84
C VAL A 47 -6.60 -25.49 -23.02
N VAL A 48 -5.42 -25.56 -23.65
CA VAL A 48 -4.19 -25.01 -23.10
C VAL A 48 -4.21 -23.54 -23.49
N ILE A 49 -4.63 -22.69 -22.56
CA ILE A 49 -4.49 -21.24 -22.70
C ILE A 49 -3.00 -20.97 -22.87
N PRO A 50 -2.55 -20.27 -23.93
CA PRO A 50 -1.15 -19.90 -24.09
C PRO A 50 -0.68 -19.14 -22.84
N GLN A 51 0.49 -19.49 -22.31
CA GLN A 51 1.07 -18.88 -21.11
C GLN A 51 2.49 -18.39 -21.44
N PRO A 52 2.94 -17.25 -20.89
CA PRO A 52 4.33 -16.81 -21.06
C PRO A 52 5.30 -17.84 -20.48
N SER A 53 6.54 -17.84 -20.97
CA SER A 53 7.59 -18.68 -20.38
C SER A 53 7.90 -18.22 -18.95
N GLN A 54 8.36 -19.13 -18.09
CA GLN A 54 8.81 -18.78 -16.73
C GLN A 54 9.91 -17.70 -16.75
N GLU A 55 10.84 -17.78 -17.70
CA GLU A 55 11.87 -16.75 -17.91
C GLU A 55 11.27 -15.38 -18.23
N ASN A 56 10.22 -15.33 -19.06
CA ASN A 56 9.54 -14.08 -19.37
C ASN A 56 8.75 -13.53 -18.17
N LEU A 57 8.10 -14.40 -17.38
CA LEU A 57 7.40 -14.00 -16.16
C LEU A 57 8.37 -13.40 -15.13
N ASP A 58 9.50 -14.07 -14.89
CA ASP A 58 10.56 -13.56 -14.02
C ASP A 58 11.12 -12.23 -14.53
N ARG A 59 11.30 -12.11 -15.85
CA ARG A 59 11.82 -10.88 -16.43
C ARG A 59 10.83 -9.73 -16.34
N ALA A 60 9.54 -9.99 -16.57
CA ALA A 60 8.48 -9.01 -16.43
C ALA A 60 8.39 -8.49 -15.00
N ARG A 61 8.47 -9.40 -14.01
CA ARG A 61 8.53 -9.08 -12.57
C ARG A 61 9.70 -8.15 -12.23
N GLN A 62 10.91 -8.48 -12.70
CA GLN A 62 12.07 -7.61 -12.48
C GLN A 62 11.92 -6.23 -13.11
N ILE A 63 11.32 -6.14 -14.31
CA ILE A 63 11.15 -4.86 -15.00
C ILE A 63 10.12 -3.98 -14.29
N ILE A 64 9.03 -4.55 -13.77
CA ILE A 64 8.03 -3.75 -13.03
C ILE A 64 8.58 -3.26 -11.69
N GLU A 65 9.39 -4.05 -11.00
CA GLU A 65 10.10 -3.60 -9.79
C GLU A 65 11.11 -2.49 -10.11
N LEU A 66 11.85 -2.61 -11.23
CA LEU A 66 12.74 -1.54 -11.67
C LEU A 66 11.96 -0.26 -12.04
N LEU A 67 10.76 -0.38 -12.59
CA LEU A 67 9.89 0.76 -12.85
C LEU A 67 9.48 1.43 -11.53
N GLN A 68 9.09 0.65 -10.51
CA GLN A 68 8.73 1.14 -9.17
C GLN A 68 9.88 1.89 -8.51
N LEU A 69 11.10 1.35 -8.56
CA LEU A 69 12.29 2.04 -8.06
C LEU A 69 12.53 3.36 -8.81
N ALA A 70 12.39 3.34 -10.13
CA ALA A 70 12.58 4.53 -10.94
C ALA A 70 11.51 5.61 -10.69
N GLU A 71 10.27 5.20 -10.39
CA GLU A 71 9.19 6.10 -9.93
C GLU A 71 9.53 6.71 -8.57
N LEU A 72 10.08 5.92 -7.66
CA LEU A 72 10.45 6.36 -6.31
C LEU A 72 11.60 7.37 -6.32
N ASP A 73 12.66 7.09 -7.08
CA ASP A 73 13.77 8.05 -7.31
C ASP A 73 13.25 9.38 -7.87
N ASN A 74 12.34 9.29 -8.84
CA ASN A 74 11.71 10.47 -9.45
C ASN A 74 10.80 11.24 -8.47
N PHE A 75 10.14 10.53 -7.54
CA PHE A 75 9.31 11.13 -6.51
C PHE A 75 10.15 11.89 -5.48
N PHE A 76 11.16 11.24 -4.89
CA PHE A 76 12.02 11.84 -3.86
C PHE A 76 13.03 12.84 -4.41
N ARG A 77 13.20 12.93 -5.74
CA ARG A 77 14.22 13.78 -6.39
C ARG A 77 15.64 13.50 -5.86
N ALA A 78 15.85 12.32 -5.30
CA ALA A 78 17.11 11.85 -4.75
C ALA A 78 17.82 11.00 -5.80
N ALA A 79 19.15 11.10 -5.88
CA ALA A 79 19.92 10.43 -6.92
C ALA A 79 20.00 8.91 -6.74
N CYS A 80 19.82 8.39 -5.52
CA CYS A 80 19.79 6.96 -5.22
C CYS A 80 19.02 6.76 -3.91
N VAL A 81 17.84 6.13 -3.95
CA VAL A 81 17.39 5.38 -2.76
C VAL A 81 18.33 4.17 -2.65
N ASP A 82 19.18 4.13 -1.64
CA ASP A 82 20.06 2.98 -1.34
C ASP A 82 19.20 1.82 -0.82
N ALA A 83 18.46 1.20 -1.72
CA ALA A 83 17.68 0.01 -1.46
C ALA A 83 18.62 -1.20 -1.58
N ASN A 84 18.68 -2.05 -0.56
CA ASN A 84 19.39 -3.33 -0.63
C ASN A 84 18.37 -4.39 -1.09
N PRO A 85 18.40 -4.81 -2.37
CA PRO A 85 17.32 -5.59 -2.95
C PRO A 85 17.38 -7.04 -2.44
N GLU A 86 16.44 -7.42 -1.59
CA GLU A 86 16.12 -8.83 -1.30
C GLU A 86 14.74 -9.16 -1.88
N GLN A 87 14.56 -10.35 -2.45
CA GLN A 87 13.24 -10.80 -2.92
C GLN A 87 12.49 -11.37 -1.71
N ILE A 88 11.33 -10.82 -1.37
CA ILE A 88 10.53 -11.23 -0.20
C ILE A 88 10.16 -12.72 -0.25
N ASP A 89 9.99 -13.30 -1.45
CA ASP A 89 9.77 -14.73 -1.68
C ASP A 89 10.88 -15.61 -1.07
N LEU A 90 12.07 -15.04 -0.85
CA LEU A 90 13.23 -15.69 -0.24
C LEU A 90 13.29 -15.48 1.28
N VAL A 91 12.54 -14.52 1.82
CA VAL A 91 12.63 -14.06 3.21
C VAL A 91 11.50 -14.63 4.08
N ASP A 92 10.27 -14.75 3.56
CA ASP A 92 9.14 -15.36 4.27
C ASP A 92 8.66 -16.63 3.56
N GLU A 93 8.83 -17.78 4.22
CA GLU A 93 8.45 -19.10 3.67
C GLU A 93 6.93 -19.29 3.55
N ASN A 94 6.14 -18.44 4.21
CA ASN A 94 4.69 -18.51 4.27
C ASN A 94 4.03 -17.31 3.58
N ALA A 95 4.76 -16.63 2.68
CA ALA A 95 4.25 -15.51 1.91
C ALA A 95 3.84 -15.94 0.49
N SER A 96 2.66 -15.46 0.09
CA SER A 96 2.09 -15.61 -1.25
C SER A 96 2.03 -14.22 -1.89
N ILE A 97 2.75 -14.04 -3.01
CA ILE A 97 3.06 -12.71 -3.53
C ILE A 97 2.32 -12.45 -4.84
N PHE A 98 1.60 -11.34 -4.89
CA PHE A 98 0.79 -10.91 -6.03
C PHE A 98 1.41 -9.68 -6.67
N TYR A 99 1.92 -9.83 -7.89
CA TYR A 99 2.38 -8.73 -8.73
C TYR A 99 1.28 -8.34 -9.69
N SER A 100 0.65 -7.20 -9.42
CA SER A 100 -0.26 -6.59 -10.40
C SER A 100 0.54 -5.76 -11.39
N ILE A 101 0.21 -5.87 -12.68
CA ILE A 101 0.84 -5.11 -13.76
C ILE A 101 -0.28 -4.55 -14.62
N LEU A 102 -0.38 -3.21 -14.67
CA LEU A 102 -1.40 -2.54 -15.45
C LEU A 102 -0.87 -2.19 -16.84
N LEU A 103 -1.45 -2.82 -17.86
CA LEU A 103 -1.22 -2.48 -19.25
C LEU A 103 -2.39 -1.64 -19.79
N GLY A 104 -2.33 -1.19 -21.04
CA GLY A 104 -3.32 -0.26 -21.59
C GLY A 104 -4.72 -0.87 -21.71
N ASP A 105 -4.79 -2.17 -21.98
CA ASP A 105 -6.00 -2.92 -22.34
C ASP A 105 -6.27 -4.15 -21.45
N ARG A 106 -5.37 -4.42 -20.50
CA ARG A 106 -5.46 -5.59 -19.62
C ARG A 106 -4.72 -5.37 -18.30
N LEU A 107 -5.14 -6.15 -17.31
CA LEU A 107 -4.50 -6.31 -16.02
C LEU A 107 -3.84 -7.69 -15.99
N GLU A 108 -2.54 -7.71 -15.76
CA GLU A 108 -1.79 -8.94 -15.60
C GLU A 108 -1.48 -9.17 -14.12
N VAL A 109 -1.56 -10.43 -13.68
CA VAL A 109 -1.21 -10.83 -12.33
C VAL A 109 -0.20 -11.96 -12.39
N ILE A 110 0.98 -11.74 -11.84
CA ILE A 110 1.97 -12.78 -11.61
C ILE A 110 1.91 -13.16 -10.12
N PHE A 111 1.69 -14.44 -9.86
CA PHE A 111 1.64 -15.01 -8.53
C PHE A 111 2.91 -15.82 -8.25
N ALA A 112 3.57 -15.52 -7.14
CA ALA A 112 4.81 -16.16 -6.71
C ALA A 112 4.65 -16.77 -5.32
N GLN A 113 5.24 -17.95 -5.15
CA GLN A 113 5.40 -18.66 -3.88
C GLN A 113 6.81 -19.24 -3.84
N LYS A 114 7.35 -19.39 -2.65
CA LYS A 114 8.69 -19.95 -2.46
C LYS A 114 8.79 -21.35 -3.09
N ASP A 115 9.88 -21.57 -3.84
CA ASP A 115 10.23 -22.85 -4.49
C ASP A 115 9.19 -23.40 -5.49
N GLU A 116 8.18 -22.60 -5.87
CA GLU A 116 7.14 -22.95 -6.83
C GLU A 116 7.30 -22.14 -8.13
N PRO A 117 6.91 -22.70 -9.30
CA PRO A 117 6.91 -21.94 -10.54
C PRO A 117 5.91 -20.78 -10.49
N LEU A 118 6.27 -19.66 -11.14
CA LEU A 118 5.40 -18.50 -11.26
C LEU A 118 4.10 -18.88 -11.96
N ARG A 119 2.99 -18.43 -11.38
CA ARG A 119 1.66 -18.60 -11.96
C ARG A 119 1.20 -17.26 -12.53
N TYR A 120 0.38 -17.29 -13.56
CA TYR A 120 0.03 -16.10 -14.33
C TYR A 120 -1.45 -16.11 -14.72
N GLN A 121 -2.08 -14.95 -14.60
CA GLN A 121 -3.42 -14.69 -15.08
C GLN A 121 -3.46 -13.34 -15.79
N SER A 122 -4.16 -13.32 -16.93
CA SER A 122 -4.47 -12.11 -17.68
C SER A 122 -5.96 -11.81 -17.59
N VAL A 123 -6.31 -10.56 -17.36
CA VAL A 123 -7.68 -10.06 -17.33
C VAL A 123 -7.81 -8.95 -18.36
N GLU A 124 -8.60 -9.19 -19.40
CA GLU A 124 -8.97 -8.14 -20.36
C GLU A 124 -9.87 -7.12 -19.68
N VAL A 125 -9.31 -5.95 -19.37
CA VAL A 125 -10.02 -4.85 -18.71
C VAL A 125 -9.41 -3.54 -19.18
N SER A 126 -10.26 -2.63 -19.65
CA SER A 126 -9.79 -1.30 -20.04
C SER A 126 -9.36 -0.52 -18.79
N GLN A 127 -8.38 0.38 -18.93
CA GLN A 127 -8.04 1.28 -17.81
C GLN A 127 -9.22 2.14 -17.35
N THR A 128 -10.19 2.39 -18.22
CA THR A 128 -11.40 3.14 -17.85
C THR A 128 -12.25 2.32 -16.90
N ASP A 129 -12.54 1.07 -17.24
CA ASP A 129 -13.37 0.19 -16.41
C ASP A 129 -12.69 -0.13 -15.09
N LEU A 130 -11.38 -0.41 -15.13
CA LEU A 130 -10.59 -0.60 -13.92
C LEU A 130 -10.66 0.64 -13.00
N LYS A 131 -10.45 1.84 -13.57
CA LYS A 131 -10.51 3.09 -12.80
C LYS A 131 -11.90 3.33 -12.22
N VAL A 132 -12.96 2.98 -12.94
CA VAL A 132 -14.34 3.07 -12.43
C VAL A 132 -14.52 2.16 -11.21
N ALA A 133 -14.10 0.89 -11.31
CA ALA A 133 -14.21 -0.06 -10.21
C ALA A 133 -13.44 0.42 -8.97
N LEU A 134 -12.18 0.83 -9.16
CA LEU A 134 -11.34 1.38 -8.10
C LEU A 134 -11.95 2.62 -7.45
N THR A 135 -12.55 3.52 -8.24
CA THR A 135 -13.18 4.74 -7.73
C THR A 135 -14.32 4.42 -6.76
N PHE A 136 -15.10 3.37 -7.00
CA PHE A 136 -16.15 2.97 -6.07
C PHE A 136 -15.60 2.42 -4.76
N ILE A 137 -14.55 1.61 -4.83
CA ILE A 137 -13.85 1.07 -3.64
C ILE A 137 -13.24 2.23 -2.84
N GLN A 138 -12.45 3.10 -3.47
CA GLN A 138 -11.82 4.26 -2.84
C GLN A 138 -12.84 5.17 -2.15
N ASN A 139 -13.93 5.52 -2.84
CA ASN A 139 -14.92 6.43 -2.29
C ASN A 139 -15.62 5.85 -1.07
N TYR A 140 -15.75 4.53 -0.98
CA TYR A 140 -16.29 3.87 0.19
C TYR A 140 -15.30 3.91 1.36
N VAL A 141 -14.04 3.53 1.11
CA VAL A 141 -12.98 3.47 2.13
C VAL A 141 -12.61 4.85 2.66
N THR A 142 -12.33 5.82 1.80
CA THR A 142 -11.75 7.11 2.18
C THR A 142 -12.74 8.10 2.77
N ARG A 143 -14.04 7.96 2.45
CA ARG A 143 -15.06 8.93 2.91
C ARG A 143 -15.70 8.59 4.25
N GLY A 144 -15.33 7.45 4.83
CA GLY A 144 -15.75 7.02 6.17
C GLY A 144 -17.26 6.85 6.37
N GLY A 145 -17.60 6.10 7.41
CA GLY A 145 -18.89 6.16 8.08
C GLY A 145 -19.16 7.57 8.60
N GLN A 146 -20.31 8.15 8.29
CA GLN A 146 -20.93 9.12 9.20
C GLN A 146 -21.53 8.33 10.37
N GLU A 147 -21.27 8.76 11.60
CA GLU A 147 -22.05 8.27 12.74
C GLU A 147 -23.52 8.63 12.54
N VAL A 148 -24.36 7.61 12.39
CA VAL A 148 -25.81 7.78 12.42
C VAL A 148 -26.29 7.27 13.77
N ARG A 149 -26.68 8.21 14.63
CA ARG A 149 -27.35 7.88 15.90
C ARG A 149 -28.80 7.53 15.61
N SER A 150 -29.11 6.23 15.62
CA SER A 150 -30.48 5.73 15.57
C SER A 150 -30.70 4.75 16.72
N GLY A 151 -31.66 5.04 17.59
CA GLY A 151 -32.17 4.06 18.56
C GLY A 151 -31.17 3.54 19.60
N GLY A 152 -30.36 4.42 20.20
CA GLY A 152 -29.51 4.06 21.36
C GLY A 152 -28.17 3.40 21.04
N GLY A 153 -27.80 3.27 19.76
CA GLY A 153 -26.48 2.84 19.30
C GLY A 153 -25.87 3.83 18.31
N VAL A 154 -24.53 3.81 18.20
CA VAL A 154 -23.77 4.49 17.15
C VAL A 154 -23.51 3.46 16.06
N ALA A 155 -24.04 3.69 14.85
CA ALA A 155 -23.70 2.90 13.68
C ALA A 155 -22.88 3.76 12.71
N LEU A 156 -21.77 3.20 12.23
CA LEU A 156 -21.02 3.78 11.11
C LEU A 156 -21.81 3.52 9.83
N ALA A 157 -22.51 4.54 9.33
CA ALA A 157 -23.21 4.47 8.05
C ALA A 157 -22.46 5.36 7.07
N PRO A 158 -22.06 4.89 5.89
CA PRO A 158 -21.13 5.66 5.07
C PRO A 158 -21.72 7.03 4.66
N ARG A 159 -20.91 8.09 4.60
CA ARG A 159 -21.38 9.49 4.49
C ARG A 159 -22.11 9.76 3.16
N PRO A 160 -23.41 10.10 3.10
CA PRO A 160 -24.15 10.13 1.84
C PRO A 160 -23.51 11.07 0.80
N LEU A 161 -23.36 10.61 -0.45
CA LEU A 161 -23.08 11.53 -1.56
C LEU A 161 -24.37 12.32 -1.84
N PRO A 162 -24.30 13.62 -2.20
CA PRO A 162 -25.47 14.39 -2.58
C PRO A 162 -26.27 13.66 -3.67
N GLY A 163 -27.51 13.27 -3.35
CA GLY A 163 -28.41 12.57 -4.28
C GLY A 163 -28.19 11.06 -4.43
N GLN A 164 -27.43 10.39 -3.54
CA GLN A 164 -27.28 8.93 -3.58
C GLN A 164 -27.70 8.25 -2.28
N ASP A 165 -28.47 7.17 -2.40
CA ASP A 165 -28.88 6.30 -1.28
C ASP A 165 -27.65 5.53 -0.72
N PRO A 166 -27.42 5.56 0.60
CA PRO A 166 -26.38 4.76 1.26
C PRO A 166 -26.38 3.28 0.90
N LYS A 167 -27.56 2.65 0.68
CA LYS A 167 -27.66 1.23 0.28
C LYS A 167 -27.02 1.00 -1.08
N THR A 168 -27.32 1.85 -2.05
CA THR A 168 -26.76 1.74 -3.40
C THR A 168 -25.25 1.95 -3.41
N ARG A 169 -24.68 2.71 -2.45
CA ARG A 169 -23.22 2.83 -2.36
C ARG A 169 -22.58 1.57 -1.79
N LEU A 170 -23.15 0.96 -0.76
CA LEU A 170 -22.63 -0.29 -0.20
C LEU A 170 -22.70 -1.43 -1.23
N GLU A 171 -23.83 -1.53 -1.95
CA GLU A 171 -23.99 -2.49 -3.05
C GLU A 171 -22.95 -2.27 -4.15
N ARG A 172 -22.72 -1.02 -4.59
CA ARG A 172 -21.66 -0.73 -5.56
C ARG A 172 -20.27 -1.02 -5.01
N PHE A 173 -20.02 -0.78 -3.74
CA PHE A 173 -18.75 -1.16 -3.13
C PHE A 173 -18.54 -2.68 -3.24
N TRP A 174 -19.52 -3.49 -2.81
CA TRP A 174 -19.41 -4.95 -2.88
C TRP A 174 -19.23 -5.46 -4.30
N ILE A 175 -20.04 -5.00 -5.26
CA ILE A 175 -19.93 -5.44 -6.67
C ILE A 175 -18.53 -5.18 -7.23
N ASN A 176 -17.95 -4.00 -6.95
CA ASN A 176 -16.63 -3.67 -7.47
C ASN A 176 -15.50 -4.32 -6.66
N SER A 177 -15.72 -4.56 -5.35
CA SER A 177 -14.78 -5.26 -4.48
C SER A 177 -14.69 -6.74 -4.86
N GLU A 178 -15.82 -7.39 -5.12
CA GLU A 178 -15.94 -8.76 -5.62
C GLU A 178 -15.32 -8.88 -7.01
N GLN A 179 -15.64 -7.98 -7.93
CA GLN A 179 -15.00 -7.96 -9.25
C GLN A 179 -13.47 -7.82 -9.16
N MET A 180 -12.95 -7.02 -8.23
CA MET A 180 -11.52 -6.87 -8.03
C MET A 180 -10.88 -8.11 -7.39
N TYR A 181 -11.58 -8.75 -6.46
CA TYR A 181 -11.19 -10.05 -5.89
C TYR A 181 -11.08 -11.11 -6.99
N ASP A 182 -12.10 -11.19 -7.87
CA ASP A 182 -12.14 -12.11 -9.00
C ASP A 182 -10.98 -11.92 -9.99
N TRP A 183 -10.56 -10.67 -10.18
CA TRP A 183 -9.44 -10.35 -11.08
C TRP A 183 -8.07 -10.65 -10.47
N LEU A 184 -7.90 -10.40 -9.17
CA LEU A 184 -6.58 -10.43 -8.53
C LEU A 184 -6.29 -11.71 -7.75
N VAL A 185 -7.27 -12.23 -7.01
CA VAL A 185 -7.05 -13.25 -5.97
C VAL A 185 -7.70 -14.57 -6.34
N ALA A 186 -8.96 -14.57 -6.77
CA ALA A 186 -9.71 -15.79 -7.08
C ALA A 186 -9.00 -16.79 -8.01
N PRO A 187 -8.25 -16.36 -9.06
CA PRO A 187 -7.54 -17.29 -9.96
C PRO A 187 -6.47 -18.13 -9.24
N PHE A 188 -6.02 -17.67 -8.07
CA PHE A 188 -4.94 -18.28 -7.31
C PHE A 188 -5.38 -18.85 -5.96
N GLU A 189 -6.66 -18.75 -5.61
CA GLU A 189 -7.18 -19.13 -4.29
C GLU A 189 -6.93 -20.60 -3.95
N THR A 190 -6.89 -21.49 -4.95
CA THR A 190 -6.57 -22.91 -4.74
C THR A 190 -5.14 -23.17 -4.27
N TYR A 191 -4.24 -22.19 -4.37
CA TYR A 191 -2.85 -22.28 -3.94
C TYR A 191 -2.62 -21.60 -2.58
N LEU A 192 -3.62 -20.95 -2.01
CA LEU A 192 -3.52 -20.21 -0.75
C LEU A 192 -3.91 -21.09 0.43
N THR A 193 -3.32 -20.78 1.59
CA THR A 193 -3.72 -21.36 2.88
C THR A 193 -4.07 -20.24 3.87
N GLU A 194 -4.97 -20.51 4.83
CA GLU A 194 -5.48 -19.47 5.77
C GLU A 194 -4.39 -18.84 6.64
N ASP A 195 -3.27 -19.54 6.86
CA ASP A 195 -2.16 -19.05 7.68
C ASP A 195 -1.16 -18.18 6.90
N GLU A 196 -1.27 -18.07 5.57
CA GLU A 196 -0.34 -17.33 4.71
C GLU A 196 -0.49 -15.80 4.79
N THR A 197 0.62 -15.11 4.55
CA THR A 197 0.62 -13.66 4.32
C THR A 197 0.53 -13.38 2.82
N LEU A 198 -0.54 -12.71 2.39
CA LEU A 198 -0.68 -12.24 1.02
C LEU A 198 0.05 -10.90 0.88
N VAL A 199 1.13 -10.89 0.14
CA VAL A 199 1.94 -9.69 -0.13
C VAL A 199 1.58 -9.15 -1.50
N PHE A 200 1.08 -7.92 -1.57
CA PHE A 200 0.73 -7.29 -2.83
C PHE A 200 1.78 -6.28 -3.27
N VAL A 201 2.35 -6.52 -4.44
CA VAL A 201 3.18 -5.58 -5.20
C VAL A 201 2.29 -4.90 -6.22
N LEU A 202 1.82 -3.70 -5.86
CA LEU A 202 0.77 -3.00 -6.60
C LEU A 202 1.34 -2.04 -7.65
N ASP A 203 0.77 -2.04 -8.86
CA ASP A 203 1.14 -1.14 -9.95
C ASP A 203 0.14 0.01 -10.12
N GLY A 204 0.69 1.20 -10.41
CA GLY A 204 -0.06 2.40 -10.76
C GLY A 204 -1.22 2.71 -9.82
N ILE A 205 -2.42 2.82 -10.39
CA ILE A 205 -3.64 3.21 -9.65
C ILE A 205 -4.09 2.15 -8.63
N LEU A 206 -3.63 0.90 -8.70
CA LEU A 206 -3.99 -0.14 -7.73
C LEU A 206 -3.42 0.14 -6.34
N ARG A 207 -2.30 0.86 -6.23
CA ARG A 207 -1.67 1.26 -4.95
C ARG A 207 -2.57 2.08 -4.02
N SER A 208 -3.66 2.62 -4.56
CA SER A 208 -4.61 3.44 -3.83
C SER A 208 -5.72 2.65 -3.13
N ILE A 209 -5.76 1.33 -3.32
CA ILE A 209 -6.76 0.45 -2.70
C ILE A 209 -6.12 -0.38 -1.60
N PRO A 210 -6.70 -0.40 -0.39
CA PRO A 210 -6.33 -1.39 0.60
C PRO A 210 -6.83 -2.77 0.16
N MET A 211 -5.94 -3.68 -0.25
CA MET A 211 -6.34 -5.03 -0.70
C MET A 211 -7.07 -5.83 0.40
N SER A 212 -6.92 -5.44 1.66
CA SER A 212 -7.67 -5.97 2.80
C SER A 212 -9.19 -5.85 2.67
N VAL A 213 -9.71 -4.90 1.87
CA VAL A 213 -11.17 -4.69 1.71
C VAL A 213 -11.78 -5.44 0.53
N LEU A 214 -10.98 -6.20 -0.22
CA LEU A 214 -11.48 -7.08 -1.28
C LEU A 214 -12.42 -8.11 -0.67
N TYR A 215 -13.57 -8.34 -1.32
CA TYR A 215 -14.66 -9.17 -0.79
C TYR A 215 -14.88 -10.34 -1.73
N ASP A 216 -14.89 -11.57 -1.22
CA ASP A 216 -15.00 -12.79 -2.04
C ASP A 216 -16.45 -13.25 -2.29
N GLY A 217 -17.43 -12.46 -1.85
CA GLY A 217 -18.85 -12.84 -1.84
C GLY A 217 -19.36 -13.26 -0.47
N GLU A 218 -18.48 -13.68 0.44
CA GLU A 218 -18.80 -14.12 1.80
C GLU A 218 -18.05 -13.32 2.88
N GLN A 219 -16.75 -13.07 2.70
CA GLN A 219 -15.84 -12.46 3.65
C GLN A 219 -14.88 -11.47 2.97
N TYR A 220 -14.34 -10.52 3.75
CA TYR A 220 -13.25 -9.67 3.31
C TYR A 220 -11.91 -10.40 3.39
N LEU A 221 -10.96 -10.03 2.52
CA LEU A 221 -9.65 -10.67 2.44
C LEU A 221 -8.91 -10.66 3.78
N ILE A 222 -9.02 -9.57 4.55
CA ILE A 222 -8.42 -9.43 5.88
C ILE A 222 -9.02 -10.34 6.96
N GLU A 223 -10.22 -10.89 6.70
CA GLU A 223 -10.85 -11.85 7.61
C GLU A 223 -10.33 -13.28 7.38
N LYS A 224 -9.71 -13.52 6.22
CA LYS A 224 -9.19 -14.83 5.80
C LYS A 224 -7.67 -14.93 5.87
N TYR A 225 -6.96 -13.86 5.54
CA TYR A 225 -5.50 -13.89 5.39
C TYR A 225 -4.83 -12.69 6.07
N SER A 226 -3.55 -12.86 6.42
CA SER A 226 -2.69 -11.72 6.70
C SER A 226 -2.40 -10.99 5.39
N VAL A 227 -2.50 -9.65 5.37
CA VAL A 227 -2.29 -8.86 4.15
C VAL A 227 -1.18 -7.84 4.37
N ALA A 228 -0.20 -7.84 3.48
CA ALA A 228 0.88 -6.86 3.44
C ALA A 228 0.91 -6.16 2.06
N LEU A 229 1.27 -4.88 2.08
CA LEU A 229 1.47 -4.09 0.85
C LEU A 229 2.92 -3.65 0.80
N THR A 230 3.55 -3.78 -0.36
CA THR A 230 4.91 -3.29 -0.56
C THR A 230 5.01 -2.48 -1.86
N PRO A 231 5.69 -1.31 -1.85
CA PRO A 231 5.91 -0.51 -3.05
C PRO A 231 6.82 -1.21 -4.07
N GLY A 232 7.50 -2.28 -3.66
CA GLY A 232 8.35 -3.16 -4.46
C GLY A 232 9.20 -4.02 -3.53
N LEU A 233 9.44 -5.29 -3.87
CA LEU A 233 10.15 -6.22 -2.98
C LEU A 233 11.58 -5.76 -2.66
N GLN A 234 12.19 -5.03 -3.58
CA GLN A 234 13.57 -4.53 -3.48
C GLN A 234 13.75 -3.39 -2.45
N LEU A 235 12.66 -2.85 -1.88
CA LEU A 235 12.70 -1.62 -1.07
C LEU A 235 12.67 -1.85 0.44
N LEU A 236 12.25 -3.04 0.89
CA LEU A 236 12.05 -3.35 2.30
C LEU A 236 12.72 -4.69 2.59
N ASP A 237 13.51 -4.75 3.65
CA ASP A 237 13.98 -6.00 4.24
C ASP A 237 12.90 -6.45 5.24
N PRO A 238 12.06 -7.45 4.91
CA PRO A 238 11.00 -7.87 5.80
C PRO A 238 11.59 -8.77 6.88
N GLU A 239 12.16 -8.18 7.92
CA GLU A 239 12.53 -8.95 9.10
C GLU A 239 11.27 -9.27 9.93
N PRO A 240 11.02 -10.55 10.28
CA PRO A 240 9.96 -10.91 11.20
C PRO A 240 10.16 -10.20 12.54
N LEU A 241 9.13 -9.47 13.00
CA LEU A 241 9.14 -8.88 14.34
C LEU A 241 9.29 -9.99 15.37
N GLN A 242 10.47 -10.08 15.99
CA GLN A 242 10.68 -10.94 17.14
C GLN A 242 9.83 -10.36 18.27
N ARG A 243 8.79 -11.10 18.70
CA ARG A 243 7.89 -10.65 19.78
C ARG A 243 8.55 -10.60 21.16
N GLN A 244 9.86 -10.86 21.24
CA GLN A 244 10.65 -10.81 22.46
C GLN A 244 11.33 -9.43 22.49
N GLU A 245 11.25 -8.72 23.62
CA GLU A 245 11.85 -7.37 23.83
C GLU A 245 11.18 -6.20 23.08
N LEU A 246 9.83 -6.13 23.09
CA LEU A 246 9.11 -5.02 22.45
C LEU A 246 9.42 -3.68 23.15
N SER A 247 9.95 -2.73 22.40
CA SER A 247 10.13 -1.34 22.82
C SER A 247 9.26 -0.43 21.95
N ALA A 248 8.39 0.35 22.59
CA ALA A 248 7.44 1.20 21.90
C ALA A 248 7.64 2.68 22.23
N LEU A 249 7.67 3.53 21.20
CA LEU A 249 7.50 4.97 21.34
C LEU A 249 6.09 5.34 20.87
N THR A 250 5.30 5.89 21.78
CA THR A 250 3.95 6.36 21.48
C THR A 250 3.91 7.89 21.54
N GLY A 251 3.24 8.52 20.58
CA GLY A 251 3.20 9.98 20.44
C GLY A 251 1.84 10.45 19.99
N GLY A 252 1.37 11.60 20.45
CA GLY A 252 0.10 12.13 19.92
C GLY A 252 -0.32 13.50 20.42
N ILE A 253 -1.31 14.04 19.74
CA ILE A 253 -1.95 15.33 20.07
C ILE A 253 -3.45 15.08 20.24
N SER A 254 -3.95 15.27 21.46
CA SER A 254 -5.38 15.17 21.78
C SER A 254 -6.08 16.53 21.77
N GLU A 255 -5.34 17.61 22.03
CA GLU A 255 -5.87 18.97 22.12
C GLU A 255 -5.94 19.66 20.76
N GLU A 256 -6.73 20.73 20.66
CA GLU A 256 -6.71 21.59 19.48
C GLU A 256 -5.38 22.34 19.38
N VAL A 257 -4.85 22.47 18.16
CA VAL A 257 -3.63 23.22 17.90
C VAL A 257 -3.91 24.21 16.78
N ARG A 258 -3.59 25.49 17.04
CA ARG A 258 -3.92 26.60 16.15
C ARG A 258 -2.72 27.52 15.97
N ASP A 259 -2.51 27.97 14.74
CA ASP A 259 -1.56 29.03 14.39
C ASP A 259 -2.17 29.94 13.31
N GLU A 260 -1.51 31.04 12.96
CA GLU A 260 -2.00 32.06 12.02
C GLU A 260 -2.41 31.50 10.65
N MET A 261 -1.88 30.33 10.25
CA MET A 261 -2.14 29.72 8.94
C MET A 261 -2.99 28.46 8.96
N ARG A 262 -3.12 27.76 10.10
CA ARG A 262 -3.72 26.42 10.17
C ARG A 262 -4.40 26.18 11.52
N ASP A 263 -5.60 25.64 11.45
CA ASP A 263 -6.40 25.20 12.61
C ASP A 263 -6.56 23.68 12.56
N PHE A 264 -6.22 23.00 13.64
CA PHE A 264 -6.40 21.56 13.80
C PHE A 264 -7.36 21.28 14.96
N ASP A 265 -8.48 20.63 14.65
CA ASP A 265 -9.48 20.23 15.64
C ASP A 265 -8.89 19.23 16.64
N ALA A 266 -9.38 19.29 17.88
CA ALA A 266 -9.00 18.34 18.92
C ALA A 266 -9.32 16.88 18.52
N LEU A 267 -8.44 15.96 18.86
CA LEU A 267 -8.62 14.51 18.70
C LEU A 267 -8.82 13.86 20.08
N PRO A 268 -10.03 13.93 20.66
CA PRO A 268 -10.25 13.65 22.09
C PRO A 268 -9.97 12.20 22.51
N PHE A 269 -9.89 11.27 21.56
CA PHE A 269 -9.65 9.86 21.84
C PHE A 269 -8.16 9.48 21.86
N VAL A 270 -7.26 10.37 21.42
CA VAL A 270 -5.82 10.10 21.37
C VAL A 270 -5.28 9.77 22.76
N GLU A 271 -5.66 10.53 23.79
CA GLU A 271 -5.20 10.25 25.15
C GLU A 271 -5.63 8.85 25.63
N ASN A 272 -6.87 8.45 25.32
CA ASN A 272 -7.36 7.12 25.66
C ASN A 272 -6.66 6.02 24.84
N GLU A 273 -6.44 6.24 23.55
CA GLU A 273 -5.72 5.32 22.66
C GLU A 273 -4.30 5.07 23.16
N LEU A 274 -3.52 6.13 23.41
CA LEU A 274 -2.16 6.01 23.90
C LEU A 274 -2.10 5.32 25.26
N GLN A 275 -3.05 5.63 26.16
CA GLN A 275 -3.10 4.97 27.46
C GLN A 275 -3.38 3.46 27.33
N ARG A 276 -4.31 3.06 26.46
CA ARG A 276 -4.63 1.63 26.25
C ARG A 276 -3.45 0.87 25.65
N ILE A 277 -2.67 1.49 24.77
CA ILE A 277 -1.44 0.89 24.24
C ILE A 277 -0.43 0.68 25.37
N GLN A 278 -0.21 1.70 26.20
CA GLN A 278 0.68 1.58 27.36
C GLN A 278 0.26 0.48 28.33
N ASP A 279 -1.02 0.40 28.66
CA ASP A 279 -1.56 -0.62 29.55
C ASP A 279 -1.35 -2.02 28.96
N THR A 280 -1.61 -2.18 27.64
CA THR A 280 -1.42 -3.45 26.92
C THR A 280 0.05 -3.90 26.92
N LEU A 281 0.98 -2.95 26.75
CA LEU A 281 2.41 -3.27 26.77
C LEU A 281 2.89 -3.60 28.18
N GLN A 282 2.44 -2.87 29.21
CA GLN A 282 2.82 -3.15 30.60
C GLN A 282 2.47 -4.58 31.06
N ASP A 283 1.43 -5.18 30.49
CA ASP A 283 1.02 -6.57 30.78
C ASP A 283 1.93 -7.62 30.12
N LEU A 284 2.81 -7.23 29.19
CA LEU A 284 3.76 -8.11 28.52
C LEU A 284 5.13 -8.08 29.21
N GLU A 285 5.68 -9.27 29.48
CA GLU A 285 7.04 -9.42 30.01
C GLU A 285 8.08 -8.84 29.02
N ASP A 286 9.16 -8.27 29.56
CA ASP A 286 10.28 -7.70 28.80
C ASP A 286 9.90 -6.62 27.78
N THR A 287 8.89 -5.80 28.07
CA THR A 287 8.55 -4.65 27.22
C THR A 287 8.87 -3.30 27.87
N SER A 288 9.09 -2.30 27.04
CA SER A 288 9.23 -0.90 27.47
C SER A 288 8.37 0.00 26.60
N SER A 289 7.79 1.05 27.19
CA SER A 289 7.05 2.04 26.42
C SER A 289 7.35 3.45 26.90
N GLU A 290 7.57 4.35 25.95
CA GLU A 290 7.65 5.78 26.16
C GLU A 290 6.41 6.46 25.54
N LYS A 291 5.92 7.52 26.19
CA LYS A 291 4.80 8.31 25.69
C LYS A 291 5.17 9.78 25.62
N LEU A 292 4.78 10.40 24.51
CA LEU A 292 4.84 11.82 24.25
C LEU A 292 3.42 12.32 23.97
N LEU A 293 2.85 13.16 24.82
CA LEU A 293 1.48 13.66 24.65
C LEU A 293 1.44 15.19 24.68
N ASN A 294 0.70 15.79 23.74
CA ASN A 294 0.48 17.23 23.65
C ASN A 294 1.81 17.99 23.74
N LYS A 295 2.00 18.81 24.78
CA LYS A 295 3.20 19.66 24.99
C LYS A 295 4.52 18.88 25.05
N GLU A 296 4.47 17.58 25.33
CA GLU A 296 5.63 16.70 25.35
C GLU A 296 5.94 16.12 23.96
N PHE A 297 4.98 16.15 23.03
CA PHE A 297 5.14 15.64 21.66
C PHE A 297 5.69 16.72 20.72
N LEU A 298 6.99 16.99 20.86
CA LEU A 298 7.75 17.94 20.05
C LEU A 298 8.51 17.21 18.93
N SER A 299 8.67 17.82 17.75
CA SER A 299 9.38 17.20 16.62
C SER A 299 10.83 16.85 16.96
N THR A 300 11.52 17.76 17.64
CA THR A 300 12.92 17.56 18.07
C THR A 300 13.07 16.41 19.06
N ASP A 301 12.15 16.29 20.02
CA ASP A 301 12.15 15.19 20.99
C ASP A 301 11.79 13.85 20.34
N LEU A 302 10.83 13.84 19.42
CA LEU A 302 10.49 12.66 18.64
C LEU A 302 11.70 12.15 17.84
N GLN A 303 12.36 13.06 17.11
CA GLN A 303 13.56 12.72 16.33
C GLN A 303 14.69 12.19 17.22
N ALA A 304 14.95 12.87 18.34
CA ALA A 304 15.99 12.46 19.29
C ALA A 304 15.73 11.06 19.88
N ARG A 305 14.47 10.73 20.23
CA ARG A 305 14.11 9.42 20.79
C ARG A 305 14.24 8.30 19.75
N ILE A 306 13.71 8.50 18.55
CA ILE A 306 13.81 7.53 17.45
C ILE A 306 15.28 7.21 17.11
N GLN A 307 16.17 8.20 17.20
CA GLN A 307 17.60 8.01 16.94
C GLN A 307 18.36 7.38 18.11
N ALA A 308 17.89 7.57 19.34
CA ALA A 308 18.59 7.13 20.55
C ALA A 308 18.28 5.67 20.93
N VAL A 309 17.06 5.21 20.70
CA VAL A 309 16.58 3.88 21.07
C VAL A 309 16.01 3.20 19.83
N PRO A 310 16.41 1.96 19.53
CA PRO A 310 15.86 1.20 18.41
C PRO A 310 14.46 0.67 18.78
N PHE A 311 13.47 1.57 18.85
CA PHE A 311 12.09 1.19 19.11
C PHE A 311 11.60 0.22 18.05
N SER A 312 11.14 -0.97 18.45
CA SER A 312 10.51 -1.95 17.56
C SER A 312 9.12 -1.50 17.09
N VAL A 313 8.50 -0.56 17.81
CA VAL A 313 7.19 0.00 17.49
C VAL A 313 7.20 1.52 17.65
N VAL A 314 6.75 2.25 16.64
CA VAL A 314 6.44 3.68 16.73
C VAL A 314 4.95 3.87 16.42
N HIS A 315 4.19 4.40 17.37
CA HIS A 315 2.77 4.68 17.20
C HIS A 315 2.50 6.17 17.36
N LEU A 316 1.99 6.81 16.31
CA LEU A 316 1.70 8.24 16.29
C LEU A 316 0.21 8.49 16.03
N ALA A 317 -0.46 9.13 16.99
CA ALA A 317 -1.87 9.48 16.92
C ALA A 317 -2.02 11.01 16.88
N THR A 318 -1.97 11.58 15.67
CA THR A 318 -1.99 13.03 15.42
C THR A 318 -2.56 13.33 14.03
N HIS A 319 -2.76 14.62 13.71
CA HIS A 319 -3.08 15.03 12.34
C HIS A 319 -1.89 14.81 11.43
N GLY A 320 -2.14 14.28 10.23
CA GLY A 320 -1.14 14.11 9.18
C GLY A 320 -1.69 14.55 7.83
N GLN A 321 -0.82 15.12 7.02
CA GLN A 321 -1.12 15.43 5.62
C GLN A 321 -0.03 14.83 4.76
N PHE A 322 -0.42 14.16 3.68
CA PHE A 322 0.51 13.58 2.71
C PHE A 322 0.15 14.13 1.34
N SER A 323 0.98 15.02 0.83
CA SER A 323 0.83 15.68 -0.47
C SER A 323 1.91 15.19 -1.44
N SER A 324 1.67 15.41 -2.73
CA SER A 324 2.70 15.27 -3.77
C SER A 324 3.83 16.31 -3.66
N ARG A 325 3.67 17.30 -2.79
CA ARG A 325 4.66 18.33 -2.48
C ARG A 325 5.20 18.09 -1.08
N GLU A 326 6.52 17.94 -0.97
CA GLU A 326 7.19 17.73 0.31
C GLU A 326 6.82 18.81 1.34
N GLU A 327 6.72 20.08 0.90
CA GLU A 327 6.41 21.20 1.80
C GLU A 327 4.98 21.16 2.37
N GLU A 328 4.12 20.33 1.80
CA GLU A 328 2.73 20.13 2.21
C GLU A 328 2.51 18.77 2.90
N THR A 329 3.56 17.97 3.05
CA THR A 329 3.53 16.68 3.76
C THR A 329 4.07 16.86 5.17
N PHE A 330 3.28 16.52 6.19
CA PHE A 330 3.69 16.67 7.58
C PHE A 330 2.92 15.73 8.50
N LEU A 331 3.56 15.38 9.62
CA LEU A 331 2.88 14.95 10.84
C LEU A 331 2.86 16.13 11.81
N LEU A 332 1.71 16.40 12.41
CA LEU A 332 1.54 17.50 13.34
C LEU A 332 2.17 17.15 14.69
N THR A 333 3.16 17.94 15.10
CA THR A 333 3.72 17.93 16.46
C THR A 333 3.34 19.23 17.18
N TRP A 334 3.48 19.26 18.50
CA TRP A 334 2.94 20.34 19.32
C TRP A 334 3.57 21.72 19.06
N ASP A 335 4.86 21.75 18.72
CA ASP A 335 5.57 22.97 18.35
C ASP A 335 5.23 23.46 16.94
N MET A 336 4.28 22.79 16.25
CA MET A 336 3.85 23.10 14.88
C MET A 336 5.00 23.02 13.86
N SER A 337 6.14 22.44 14.27
CA SER A 337 7.21 22.13 13.36
C SER A 337 6.81 20.87 12.59
N SER A 338 6.78 20.99 11.27
CA SER A 338 6.61 19.83 10.40
C SER A 338 7.88 19.00 10.51
N THR A 339 7.80 17.81 11.10
CA THR A 339 8.79 16.78 10.82
C THR A 339 8.61 16.43 9.34
N SER A 340 9.54 16.86 8.47
CA SER A 340 9.58 16.31 7.11
C SER A 340 9.82 14.81 7.26
N THR A 341 9.03 14.00 6.55
CA THR A 341 9.09 12.54 6.65
C THR A 341 10.29 11.93 5.89
N ASN A 342 11.34 12.73 5.66
CA ASN A 342 12.50 12.37 4.84
C ASN A 342 13.73 12.03 5.69
#